data_AF-A0A661DQV2-F1
#
_entry.id   AF-A0A661DQV2-F1
#
_cell.length_a   1.000
_cell.length_b   1.000
_cell.length_c   1.000
_cell.angle_alpha   90.00
_cell.angle_beta   90.00
_cell.angle_gamma   90.00
#
_symmetry.space_group_name_H-M   'P 1'
#
loop_
_entity.id
_entity.type
_entity.pdbx_description
1 polymer ?
#
loop_
_entity_poly.entity_id
_entity_poly.type
_entity_poly.pdbx_seq_one_letter_code
_entity_poly.pdbx_strand_id
1 'polypeptide(L)' 'MIRSQIYLTEDERSSLKLICEETGRTQSDLIREAIDSLISKINKKNNNKKRQKAFGIWKDRSDYPNVEELRNEFDRNF' A
#
# COMPACT_ATOMS: atom_id res chain seq x y z
N MET A 1 -13.59 -15.82 -0.39
CA MET A 1 -12.17 -16.10 -0.69
C MET A 1 -12.10 -17.06 -1.87
N ILE A 2 -11.08 -16.94 -2.73
CA ILE A 2 -10.83 -17.89 -3.81
C ILE A 2 -9.75 -18.86 -3.31
N ARG A 3 -9.96 -20.18 -3.48
CA ARG A 3 -8.96 -21.18 -3.11
C ARG A 3 -7.82 -21.14 -4.13
N SER A 4 -6.60 -20.98 -3.65
CA SER A 4 -5.38 -20.99 -4.47
C SER A 4 -4.43 -22.06 -3.96
N GLN A 5 -3.77 -22.75 -4.89
CA GLN A 5 -2.66 -23.65 -4.59
C GLN A 5 -1.35 -22.89 -4.79
N ILE A 6 -0.43 -23.03 -3.83
CA ILE A 6 0.91 -22.44 -3.89
C ILE A 6 1.93 -23.54 -3.61
N TYR A 7 3.09 -23.45 -4.24
CA TYR A 7 4.21 -24.32 -3.94
C TYR A 7 5.03 -23.68 -2.82
N LEU A 8 5.39 -24.50 -1.84
CA LEU A 8 6.28 -24.15 -0.73
C LEU A 8 7.36 -25.23 -0.65
N THR A 9 8.55 -24.83 -0.26
CA THR A 9 9.59 -25.78 0.18
C THR A 9 9.14 -26.51 1.46
N GLU A 10 9.79 -27.63 1.77
CA GLU A 10 9.53 -28.37 3.01
C GLU A 10 9.86 -27.51 4.25
N ASP A 11 10.93 -26.72 4.18
CA ASP A 11 11.36 -25.80 5.24
C ASP A 11 10.35 -24.67 5.48
N GLU A 12 9.81 -24.07 4.42
CA GLU A 12 8.75 -23.05 4.54
C GLU A 12 7.48 -23.65 5.14
N ARG A 13 7.09 -24.85 4.71
CA ARG A 13 5.89 -25.53 5.20
C ARG A 13 6.03 -25.91 6.68
N SER A 14 7.19 -26.43 7.09
CA SER A 14 7.46 -26.79 8.48
C SER A 14 7.51 -25.56 9.39
N SER A 15 8.20 -24.50 8.94
CA SER A 15 8.24 -23.21 9.64
C SER A 15 6.85 -22.61 9.82
N LEU A 16 6.02 -22.62 8.76
CA LEU A 16 4.65 -22.12 8.83
C LEU A 16 3.80 -22.91 9.83
N LYS A 17 3.97 -24.23 9.89
CA LYS A 17 3.27 -25.08 10.86
C LYS A 17 3.66 -24.72 12.30
N LEU A 18 4.95 -24.51 12.57
CA LEU A 18 5.43 -24.11 13.89
C LEU A 18 4.84 -22.76 14.32
N ILE A 19 4.82 -21.77 13.41
CA ILE A 19 4.21 -20.47 13.70
C ILE A 19 2.70 -20.60 13.96
N CYS A 20 2.00 -21.47 13.24
CA CYS A 20 0.58 -21.75 13.52
C CYS A 20 0.37 -22.29 14.94
N GLU A 21 1.20 -23.23 15.38
CA GLU A 21 1.13 -23.83 16.72
C GLU A 21 1.41 -22.79 17.81
N GLU A 22 2.43 -21.94 17.61
CA GLU A 22 2.78 -20.88 18.57
C GLU A 22 1.73 -19.76 18.65
N THR A 23 1.11 -19.41 17.53
CA THR A 23 0.16 -18.27 17.45
C THR A 23 -1.30 -18.68 17.61
N GLY A 24 -1.62 -19.97 17.53
CA GLY A 24 -3.00 -20.48 17.49
C GLY A 24 -3.76 -20.09 16.21
N ARG A 25 -3.06 -19.66 15.16
CA ARG A 25 -3.65 -19.17 13.89
C ARG A 25 -3.56 -20.22 12.80
N THR A 26 -4.47 -20.16 11.83
CA THR A 26 -4.44 -21.09 10.69
C THR A 26 -3.36 -20.72 9.68
N GLN A 27 -2.87 -21.70 8.92
CA GLN A 27 -1.90 -21.46 7.84
C GLN A 27 -2.44 -20.46 6.81
N SER A 28 -3.72 -20.59 6.47
CA SER A 28 -4.40 -19.68 5.54
C SER A 28 -4.47 -18.24 6.06
N ASP A 29 -4.59 -18.02 7.38
CA ASP A 29 -4.56 -16.69 7.96
C ASP A 29 -3.18 -16.03 7.85
N LEU A 30 -2.13 -16.79 8.19
CA LEU A 30 -0.76 -16.28 8.13
C LEU A 30 -0.30 -16.01 6.70
N ILE A 31 -0.59 -16.92 5.76
CA ILE A 31 -0.27 -16.73 4.34
C ILE A 31 -0.97 -15.47 3.80
N ARG A 32 -2.25 -15.29 4.13
CA ARG A 32 -3.01 -14.12 3.70
C ARG A 32 -2.41 -12.83 4.25
N GLU A 33 -2.13 -12.78 5.55
CA GLU A 33 -1.52 -11.59 6.17
C GLU A 33 -0.16 -11.25 5.55
N ALA A 34 0.67 -12.26 5.27
CA ALA A 34 1.95 -12.06 4.61
C ALA A 34 1.77 -11.46 3.20
N ILE A 35 0.81 -11.97 2.42
CA ILE A 35 0.46 -11.45 1.08
C ILE A 35 -0.06 -10.02 1.18
N ASP A 36 -1.00 -9.72 2.09
CA ASP A 36 -1.58 -8.40 2.28
C ASP A 36 -0.52 -7.37 2.69
N SER A 37 0.40 -7.76 3.58
CA SER A 37 1.54 -6.95 4.00
C SER A 37 2.50 -6.66 2.84
N LEU A 38 2.77 -7.66 2.00
CA LEU A 38 3.62 -7.50 0.82
C LEU A 38 2.99 -6.55 -0.20
N ILE A 39 1.71 -6.72 -0.52
CA ILE A 39 0.96 -5.86 -1.44
C ILE A 39 0.96 -4.41 -0.92
N SER A 40 0.68 -4.22 0.37
CA SER A 40 0.67 -2.91 1.00
C SER A 40 2.03 -2.22 0.90
N LYS A 41 3.12 -2.95 1.15
CA LYS A 41 4.50 -2.45 1.03
C LYS A 41 4.84 -2.04 -0.41
N ILE A 42 4.47 -2.85 -1.40
CA ILE A 42 4.69 -2.56 -2.81
C ILE A 42 3.87 -1.34 -3.26
N ASN A 43 2.59 -1.29 -2.90
CA ASN A 43 1.71 -0.17 -3.24
C ASN A 43 2.18 1.15 -2.61
N LYS A 44 2.62 1.13 -1.35
CA LYS A 44 3.21 2.31 -0.69
C LYS A 44 4.46 2.78 -1.42
N LYS A 45 5.34 1.87 -1.83
CA LYS A 45 6.55 2.19 -2.61
C LYS A 45 6.19 2.81 -3.97
N ASN A 46 5.18 2.29 -4.65
CA ASN A 46 4.70 2.82 -5.92
C ASN A 46 4.08 4.22 -5.77
N ASN A 47 3.28 4.44 -4.73
CA ASN A 47 2.70 5.74 -4.44
C ASN A 47 3.78 6.78 -4.11
N ASN A 48 4.82 6.41 -3.35
CA ASN A 48 5.97 7.29 -3.12
C ASN A 48 6.67 7.67 -4.43
N LYS A 49 6.90 6.72 -5.34
CA LYS A 49 7.45 7.02 -6.68
C LYS A 49 6.55 7.95 -7.49
N LYS A 50 5.23 7.75 -7.48
CA LYS A 50 4.27 8.64 -8.16
C LYS A 50 4.29 10.05 -7.56
N ARG A 51 4.30 10.17 -6.24
CA ARG A 51 4.39 11.46 -5.53
C ARG A 51 5.71 12.19 -5.81
N GLN A 52 6.83 11.46 -5.85
CA GLN A 52 8.13 12.02 -6.23
C GLN A 52 8.13 12.53 -7.68
N LYS A 53 7.50 11.81 -8.62
CA LYS A 53 7.34 12.29 -10.00
C LYS A 53 6.48 13.55 -10.11
N ALA A 54 5.49 13.71 -9.25
CA ALA A 54 4.66 14.91 -9.20
C ALA A 54 5.27 16.05 -8.38
N PHE A 55 6.36 15.80 -7.64
CA PHE A 55 7.01 16.82 -6.83
C PHE A 55 7.61 17.90 -7.73
N GLY A 56 7.21 19.15 -7.51
CA GLY A 56 7.69 20.28 -8.31
C GLY A 56 7.06 20.41 -9.70
N ILE A 57 5.99 19.65 -10.02
CA ILE A 57 5.34 19.71 -11.34
C ILE A 57 4.79 21.11 -11.71
N TRP A 58 4.59 21.97 -10.71
CA TRP A 58 4.14 23.36 -10.87
C TRP A 58 5.25 24.41 -10.64
N LYS A 59 6.48 23.99 -10.31
CA LYS A 59 7.56 24.91 -9.90
C LYS A 59 7.93 25.90 -10.99
N ASP A 60 7.98 25.44 -12.24
CA ASP A 60 8.41 26.24 -13.39
C ASP A 60 7.22 26.59 -14.32
N ARG A 61 5.99 26.41 -13.83
CA ARG A 61 4.77 26.79 -14.54
C ARG A 61 4.39 28.21 -14.18
N SER A 62 3.89 28.97 -15.14
CA SER A 62 3.41 30.35 -14.93
C SER A 62 1.97 30.53 -15.43
N ASP A 63 1.34 29.44 -15.86
CA ASP A 63 -0.01 29.36 -16.44
C ASP A 63 -1.08 28.99 -15.41
N TYR A 64 -0.78 29.05 -14.11
CA TYR A 64 -1.74 28.78 -13.05
C TYR A 64 -2.40 30.08 -12.52
N PRO A 65 -3.69 30.04 -12.15
CA PRO A 65 -4.41 31.19 -11.60
C PRO A 65 -3.84 31.64 -10.25
N ASN A 66 -4.12 32.86 -9.83
CA ASN A 66 -3.70 33.37 -8.53
C ASN A 66 -4.12 32.40 -7.41
N VAL A 67 -3.13 31.83 -6.71
CA VAL A 67 -3.35 30.75 -5.74
C VAL A 67 -4.19 31.22 -4.55
N GLU A 68 -4.07 32.49 -4.18
CA GLU A 68 -4.89 33.07 -3.11
C GLU A 68 -6.35 33.18 -3.52
N GLU A 69 -6.63 33.65 -4.74
CA GLU A 69 -8.00 33.71 -5.28
C GLU A 69 -8.62 32.32 -5.39
N LEU A 70 -7.88 31.34 -5.93
CA LEU A 70 -8.34 29.95 -6.04
C LEU A 70 -8.63 29.34 -4.66
N ARG A 71 -7.85 29.68 -3.63
CA ARG A 71 -8.09 29.21 -2.27
C ARG A 71 -9.35 29.83 -1.66
N ASN A 72 -9.57 31.13 -1.89
CA ASN A 72 -10.71 31.85 -1.36
C ASN A 72 -12.04 31.38 -1.97
N GLU A 73 -12.05 30.82 -3.19
CA GLU A 73 -13.25 30.19 -3.78
C GLU A 73 -13.78 28.99 -2.95
N PHE A 74 -12.92 28.35 -2.16
CA PHE A 74 -13.30 27.22 -1.31
C PHE A 74 -13.78 27.65 0.09
N ASP A 75 -13.57 28.91 0.47
CA ASP A 75 -14.11 29.47 1.71
C ASP A 75 -15.61 29.72 1.55
N ARG A 76 -16.39 28.67 1.81
CA ARG A 76 -17.84 28.77 1.89
C ARG A 76 -18.19 29.47 3.21
N ASN A 77 -18.45 30.76 3.13
CA ASN A 77 -19.16 31.48 4.19
C ASN A 77 -20.59 30.93 4.24
N PHE A 78 -20.90 30.18 5.30
CA PHE A 78 -22.27 29.83 5.70
C PHE A 78 -22.89 30.95 6.54
#